data_AF-A0A3B8LN67-F1
#
_entry.id   AF-A0A3B8LN67-F1
#
_cell.length_a   1.000
_cell.length_b   1.000
_cell.length_c   1.000
_cell.angle_alpha   90.00
_cell.angle_beta   90.00
_cell.angle_gamma   90.00
#
_symmetry.space_group_name_H-M   'P 1'
#
loop_
_entity.id
_entity.type
_entity.pdbx_description
1 polymer ?
#
loop_
_entity_poly.entity_id
_entity_poly.type
_entity_poly.pdbx_seq_one_letter_code
_entity_poly.pdbx_strand_id
1 'polypeptide(L)'
;EHWSIPCGDETIEALHMPRTEPETEEPRAALQQYIRAEGLDSTAAIVYPNQRGPGYGIARVDDHPQLDFSQLDGQEDLIFAHKSGFLCKTSATEPARLRELIIGAWKPKKGPSST
;
A
#
# COMPACT_ATOMS: atom_id res chain seq x y z
N GLU A 1 0.71 -7.91 -9.98
CA GLU A 1 0.46 -9.08 -9.11
C GLU A 1 -0.63 -8.74 -8.10
N HIS A 2 -1.49 -9.71 -7.79
CA HIS A 2 -2.47 -9.59 -6.72
C HIS A 2 -1.89 -10.20 -5.46
N TRP A 3 -1.94 -9.48 -4.35
CA TRP A 3 -1.43 -9.92 -3.06
C TRP A 3 -2.58 -10.00 -2.06
N SER A 4 -2.84 -11.20 -1.56
CA SER A 4 -3.65 -11.44 -0.37
C SER A 4 -2.72 -11.58 0.83
N ILE A 5 -2.66 -10.56 1.68
CA ILE A 5 -1.70 -10.46 2.79
C ILE A 5 -2.42 -10.80 4.10
N PRO A 6 -2.07 -11.92 4.77
CA PRO A 6 -2.66 -12.24 6.07
C PRO A 6 -2.28 -11.21 7.14
N CYS A 7 -3.27 -10.74 7.91
CA CYS A 7 -3.09 -9.77 9.00
C CYS A 7 -4.03 -10.10 10.17
N GLY A 8 -3.57 -10.97 11.09
CA GLY A 8 -4.43 -11.51 12.14
C GLY A 8 -5.55 -12.37 11.55
N ASP A 9 -6.80 -12.08 11.91
CA ASP A 9 -8.00 -12.72 11.35
C ASP A 9 -8.50 -12.04 10.06
N GLU A 10 -7.79 -11.01 9.58
CA GLU A 10 -8.12 -10.26 8.37
C GLU A 10 -7.16 -10.60 7.22
N THR A 11 -7.59 -10.33 5.99
CA THR A 11 -6.74 -10.38 4.79
C THR A 11 -6.77 -9.01 4.13
N ILE A 12 -5.58 -8.48 3.82
CA ILE A 12 -5.42 -7.20 3.13
C ILE A 12 -5.17 -7.50 1.66
N GLU A 13 -6.08 -7.05 0.79
CA GLU A 13 -5.91 -7.14 -0.65
C GLU A 13 -5.09 -5.94 -1.15
N ALA A 14 -4.03 -6.22 -1.90
CA ALA A 14 -3.15 -5.22 -2.46
C ALA A 14 -2.73 -5.58 -3.89
N LEU A 15 -2.49 -4.57 -4.73
CA LEU A 15 -1.89 -4.77 -6.04
C LEU A 15 -0.46 -4.29 -6.06
N HIS A 16 0.43 -5.15 -6.55
CA HIS A 16 1.83 -4.83 -6.77
C HIS A 16 2.14 -4.74 -8.26
N MET A 17 2.70 -3.60 -8.66
CA MET A 17 3.30 -3.42 -9.97
C MET A 17 4.82 -3.58 -9.83
N PRO A 18 5.43 -4.66 -10.37
CA PRO A 18 6.87 -4.77 -10.38
C PRO A 18 7.47 -3.68 -11.28
N ARG A 19 8.72 -3.30 -10.99
CA ARG A 19 9.51 -2.45 -11.88
C ARG A 19 9.80 -3.18 -13.19
N THR A 20 9.57 -2.52 -14.32
CA THR A 20 9.79 -3.05 -15.67
C THR A 20 10.69 -2.12 -16.49
N GLU A 21 11.25 -2.65 -17.58
CA GLU A 21 11.95 -1.87 -18.62
C GLU A 21 11.24 -2.08 -19.97
N PRO A 22 10.62 -1.04 -20.57
CA PRO A 22 10.55 0.35 -20.09
C PRO A 22 9.69 0.51 -18.83
N GLU A 23 9.95 1.58 -18.07
CA GLU A 23 9.13 1.96 -16.91
C GLU A 23 7.74 2.40 -17.35
N THR A 24 6.74 2.12 -16.50
CA THR A 24 5.39 2.66 -16.68
C THR A 24 5.37 4.14 -16.30
N GLU A 25 4.87 5.01 -17.18
CA GLU A 25 4.87 6.46 -16.97
C GLU A 25 4.00 6.87 -15.77
N GLU A 26 2.76 6.41 -15.68
CA GLU A 26 1.80 6.78 -14.64
C GLU A 26 1.33 5.54 -13.85
N PRO A 27 2.22 4.87 -13.11
CA PRO A 27 1.95 3.53 -12.57
C PRO A 27 0.81 3.54 -11.55
N ARG A 28 0.70 4.61 -10.75
CA ARG A 28 -0.40 4.81 -9.80
C ARG A 28 -1.75 4.91 -10.52
N ALA A 29 -1.83 5.74 -11.56
CA ALA A 29 -3.07 5.96 -12.30
C ALA A 29 -3.48 4.68 -13.04
N ALA A 30 -2.50 3.97 -13.64
CA ALA A 30 -2.72 2.69 -14.31
C ALA A 30 -3.30 1.64 -13.34
N LEU A 31 -2.76 1.52 -12.12
CA LEU A 31 -3.31 0.60 -11.11
C LEU A 31 -4.72 0.99 -10.66
N GLN A 32 -5.00 2.29 -10.47
CA GLN A 32 -6.34 2.75 -10.13
C GLN A 32 -7.37 2.48 -11.23
N GLN A 33 -6.98 2.64 -12.49
CA GLN A 33 -7.84 2.29 -13.63
C GLN A 33 -8.08 0.79 -13.70
N TYR A 34 -7.04 -0.02 -13.48
CA TYR A 34 -7.14 -1.48 -13.46
C TYR A 34 -8.08 -1.97 -12.36
N ILE A 35 -7.99 -1.43 -11.14
CA ILE A 35 -8.92 -1.75 -10.03
C ILE A 35 -10.37 -1.55 -10.45
N ARG A 36 -10.67 -0.41 -11.08
CA ARG A 36 -12.03 -0.07 -11.54
C ARG A 36 -12.50 -0.96 -12.68
N ALA A 37 -11.62 -1.27 -13.63
CA ALA A 37 -11.96 -2.08 -14.79
C ALA A 37 -12.27 -3.53 -14.41
N GLU A 38 -11.53 -4.09 -13.45
CA GLU A 38 -11.65 -5.48 -13.03
C GLU A 38 -12.62 -5.69 -11.84
N GLY A 39 -13.20 -4.62 -11.28
CA GLY A 39 -14.11 -4.71 -10.13
C GLY A 39 -13.42 -5.17 -8.84
N LEU A 40 -12.19 -4.69 -8.60
CA LEU A 40 -11.37 -5.07 -7.44
C LEU A 40 -11.58 -4.13 -6.25
N ASP A 41 -12.85 -3.84 -5.93
CA ASP A 41 -13.24 -2.81 -4.95
C ASP A 41 -12.73 -3.10 -3.51
N SER A 42 -12.36 -4.35 -3.22
CA SER A 42 -11.78 -4.74 -1.93
C SER A 42 -10.28 -4.43 -1.80
N THR A 43 -9.63 -3.94 -2.85
CA THR A 43 -8.21 -3.58 -2.81
C THR A 43 -7.99 -2.42 -1.85
N ALA A 44 -7.18 -2.62 -0.80
CA ALA A 44 -6.87 -1.57 0.17
C ALA A 44 -5.63 -0.75 -0.23
N ALA A 45 -4.65 -1.37 -0.91
CA ALA A 45 -3.38 -0.75 -1.21
C ALA A 45 -2.89 -1.03 -2.64
N ILE A 46 -2.17 -0.06 -3.21
CA ILE A 46 -1.41 -0.22 -4.45
C ILE A 46 0.07 0.05 -4.18
N VAL A 47 0.93 -0.80 -4.71
CA VAL A 47 2.39 -0.75 -4.59
C VAL A 47 2.97 -0.58 -5.98
N TYR A 48 3.76 0.48 -6.18
CA TYR A 48 4.26 0.84 -7.51
C TYR A 48 5.68 1.42 -7.47
N PRO A 49 6.47 1.27 -8.55
CA PRO A 49 7.83 1.80 -8.60
C PRO A 49 7.84 3.31 -8.36
N ASN A 50 8.70 3.78 -7.47
CA ASN A 50 8.91 5.21 -7.29
C ASN A 50 9.71 5.75 -8.48
N GLN A 51 9.26 6.86 -9.08
CA GLN A 51 9.94 7.50 -10.20
C GLN A 51 11.25 8.21 -9.80
N ARG A 52 11.45 8.48 -8.50
CA ARG A 52 12.62 9.19 -7.97
C ARG A 52 13.44 8.31 -7.04
N GLY A 53 13.86 7.15 -7.53
CA GLY A 53 14.74 6.22 -6.81
C GLY A 53 14.34 4.76 -6.99
N PRO A 54 15.16 3.83 -6.49
CA PRO A 54 14.98 2.39 -6.74
C PRO A 54 13.77 1.78 -6.02
N GLY A 55 13.34 2.37 -4.89
CA GLY A 55 12.27 1.85 -4.07
C GLY A 55 10.85 2.08 -4.61
N TYR A 56 9.87 2.02 -3.71
CA TYR A 56 8.45 1.96 -4.04
C TYR A 56 7.62 3.06 -3.36
N GLY A 57 6.54 3.44 -4.02
CA GLY A 57 5.41 4.13 -3.40
C GLY A 57 4.33 3.11 -3.02
N ILE A 58 3.73 3.29 -1.85
CA ILE A 58 2.57 2.51 -1.41
C ILE A 58 1.44 3.48 -1.10
N ALA A 59 0.33 3.39 -1.82
CA ALA A 59 -0.80 4.29 -1.68
C ALA A 59 -2.07 3.54 -1.28
N ARG A 60 -2.89 4.20 -0.45
CA ARG A 60 -4.23 3.76 -0.09
C ARG A 60 -5.18 3.92 -1.28
N VAL A 61 -6.05 2.93 -1.45
CA VAL A 61 -7.14 2.94 -2.44
C VAL A 61 -8.43 3.41 -1.76
N ASP A 62 -9.18 4.28 -2.45
CA ASP A 62 -10.54 4.76 -2.12
C ASP A 62 -10.79 5.05 -0.63
N ASP A 63 -9.81 5.67 0.03
CA ASP A 63 -9.85 6.03 1.45
C ASP A 63 -10.17 4.87 2.41
N HIS A 64 -9.66 3.66 2.10
CA HIS A 64 -9.86 2.46 2.91
C HIS A 64 -9.69 2.75 4.43
N PRO A 65 -10.73 2.54 5.25
CA PRO A 65 -10.80 3.11 6.61
C PRO A 65 -9.76 2.54 7.57
N GLN A 66 -9.25 1.34 7.29
CA GLN A 66 -8.25 0.67 8.11
C GLN A 66 -6.81 0.95 7.67
N LEU A 67 -6.55 1.58 6.52
CA LEU A 67 -5.18 1.78 6.06
C LEU A 67 -4.71 3.21 6.38
N ASP A 68 -3.64 3.30 7.17
CA ASP A 68 -3.03 4.58 7.56
C ASP A 68 -1.51 4.47 7.66
N PHE A 69 -0.85 4.96 6.62
CA PHE A 69 0.60 4.98 6.51
C PHE A 69 1.29 5.97 7.44
N SER A 70 0.58 6.92 8.08
CA SER A 70 1.24 7.83 9.04
C SER A 70 1.72 7.10 10.29
N GLN A 71 1.22 5.88 10.54
CA GLN A 71 1.65 5.03 11.65
C GLN A 71 3.08 4.51 11.49
N LEU A 72 3.62 4.57 10.28
CA LEU A 72 4.96 4.07 9.97
C LEU A 72 6.05 5.14 10.10
N ASP A 73 5.69 6.39 10.40
CA ASP A 73 6.63 7.51 10.48
C ASP A 73 7.79 7.19 11.43
N GLY A 74 9.02 7.43 10.97
CA GLY A 74 10.25 7.15 11.73
C GLY A 74 10.90 5.78 11.50
N GLN A 75 10.35 4.89 10.66
CA GLN A 75 11.06 3.67 10.24
C GLN A 75 12.26 4.01 9.31
N GLU A 76 13.38 3.31 9.48
CA GLU A 76 14.66 3.64 8.81
C GLU A 76 14.60 3.57 7.28
N ASP A 77 13.81 2.65 6.73
CA ASP A 77 13.62 2.46 5.30
C ASP A 77 12.46 3.29 4.72
N LEU A 78 11.78 4.10 5.54
CA LEU A 78 10.82 5.07 5.06
C LEU A 78 11.49 6.41 4.71
N ILE A 79 11.33 6.78 3.46
CA ILE A 79 11.74 8.09 2.93
C ILE A 79 10.68 9.14 3.27
N PHE A 80 9.41 8.73 3.27
CA PHE A 80 8.29 9.63 3.47
C PHE A 80 7.03 8.88 3.90
N ALA A 81 6.28 9.43 4.85
CA ALA A 81 4.90 9.06 5.15
C ALA A 81 4.02 10.32 5.15
N HIS A 82 2.91 10.30 4.41
CA HIS A 82 2.00 11.43 4.39
C HIS A 82 1.22 11.51 5.71
N LYS A 83 1.08 12.70 6.29
CA LYS A 83 0.42 12.91 7.60
C LYS A 83 -1.04 12.46 7.66
N SER A 84 -1.74 12.45 6.52
CA SER A 84 -3.12 11.95 6.44
C SER A 84 -3.22 10.45 6.10
N GLY A 85 -2.09 9.76 6.02
CA GLY A 85 -2.06 8.30 5.93
C GLY A 85 -2.26 7.71 4.54
N PHE A 86 -2.44 8.49 3.48
CA PHE A 86 -2.79 7.94 2.16
C PHE A 86 -1.58 7.41 1.35
N LEU A 87 -0.35 7.74 1.73
CA LEU A 87 0.85 7.39 0.95
C LEU A 87 2.08 7.27 1.86
N CYS A 88 2.89 6.24 1.63
CA CYS A 88 4.29 6.24 2.02
C CYS A 88 5.22 5.99 0.82
N LYS A 89 6.49 6.36 0.98
CA LYS A 89 7.58 6.03 0.07
C LYS A 89 8.69 5.38 0.86
N THR A 90 9.22 4.28 0.32
CA THR A 90 10.26 3.48 0.96
C THR A 90 11.43 3.27 0.00
N SER A 91 12.62 3.08 0.55
CA SER A 91 13.78 2.59 -0.19
C SER A 91 13.72 1.07 -0.41
N ALA A 92 12.86 0.34 0.31
CA ALA A 92 12.71 -1.09 0.19
C ALA A 92 12.26 -1.51 -1.22
N THR A 93 12.86 -2.60 -1.70
CA THR A 93 12.55 -3.23 -3.00
C THR A 93 11.97 -4.63 -2.84
N GLU A 94 12.17 -5.25 -1.69
CA GLU A 94 11.80 -6.64 -1.44
C GLU A 94 10.29 -6.77 -1.19
N PRO A 95 9.57 -7.63 -1.96
CA PRO A 95 8.13 -7.82 -1.78
C PRO A 95 7.71 -8.20 -0.35
N ALA A 96 8.56 -8.94 0.38
CA ALA A 96 8.28 -9.28 1.78
C ALA A 96 8.19 -8.01 2.65
N ARG A 97 9.17 -7.12 2.52
CA ARG A 97 9.22 -5.86 3.27
C ARG A 97 8.08 -4.91 2.89
N LEU A 98 7.71 -4.85 1.60
CA LEU A 98 6.59 -4.05 1.14
C LEU A 98 5.26 -4.51 1.76
N ARG A 99 5.06 -5.83 1.94
CA ARG A 99 3.89 -6.38 2.66
C ARG A 99 3.93 -6.05 4.15
N GLU A 100 5.10 -6.10 4.79
CA GLU A 100 5.24 -5.71 6.20
C GLU A 100 4.86 -4.25 6.44
N LEU A 101 5.23 -3.34 5.53
CA LEU A 101 4.82 -1.93 5.61
C LEU A 101 3.30 -1.77 5.50
N ILE A 102 2.65 -2.56 4.64
CA ILE A 102 1.17 -2.58 4.53
C ILE A 102 0.54 -3.09 5.83
N ILE A 103 1.05 -4.18 6.40
CA ILE A 103 0.59 -4.74 7.68
C ILE A 103 0.77 -3.72 8.81
N GLY A 104 1.93 -3.07 8.90
CA GLY A 104 2.21 -2.06 9.94
C GLY A 104 1.33 -0.81 9.83
N ALA A 105 0.78 -0.53 8.65
CA ALA A 105 -0.17 0.55 8.43
C ALA A 105 -1.64 0.14 8.64
N TRP A 106 -1.92 -1.13 8.92
CA TRP A 106 -3.28 -1.64 9.09
C TRP A 106 -3.80 -1.39 10.51
N LYS A 107 -4.92 -0.68 10.60
CA LYS A 107 -5.63 -0.43 11.85
C LYS A 107 -6.57 -1.59 12.14
N PRO A 108 -6.54 -2.14 13.37
CA PRO A 108 -7.53 -3.14 13.76
C PRO A 108 -8.93 -2.52 13.70
N LYS A 109 -9.93 -3.33 13.32
CA LYS A 109 -11.33 -2.94 13.47
C LYS A 109 -11.56 -2.52 14.91
N LYS A 110 -12.09 -1.31 15.13
CA LYS A 110 -12.58 -0.94 16.47
C LYS A 110 -13.66 -1.95 16.84
N GLY A 111 -13.37 -2.82 17.80
CA GLY A 111 -14.38 -3.68 18.41
C GLY A 111 -15.51 -2.81 18.99
N PRO A 112 -16.70 -3.36 19.24
CA PRO A 112 -17.74 -2.60 19.93
C PRO A 112 -17.16 -2.10 21.25
N SER A 113 -17.13 -0.78 21.41
CA SER A 113 -16.75 -0.13 22.67
C SER A 113 -17.55 -0.79 23.78
N SER A 114 -16.91 -1.63 24.59
CA SER A 114 -17.55 -2.18 25.78
C SER A 114 -17.81 -0.99 26.69
N THR A 115 -19.08 -0.62 26.79
CA THR A 115 -19.59 0.39 27.72
C THR A 115 -19.94 -0.30 29.02
#